data_AF-A0A0E3SM91-F1
#
_entry.id   AF-A0A0E3SM91-F1
#
_cell.length_a   1.000
_cell.length_b   1.000
_cell.length_c   1.000
_cell.angle_alpha   90.00
_cell.angle_beta   90.00
_cell.angle_gamma   90.00
#
_symmetry.space_group_name_H-M   'P 1'
#
loop_
_entity.id
_entity.type
_entity.pdbx_description
1 polymer ?
#
loop_
_entity_poly.entity_id
_entity_poly.type
_entity_poly.pdbx_seq_one_letter_code
_entity_poly.pdbx_strand_id
1 'polypeptide(L)' 'MSTTAVTNNIATKYWVELKAYPSSNTRSLWLYAGNGWRYLSNPSENIETSVQNAFANPDIFQVKVWYSGQKIVGLTVVTK' A
#
# COMPACT_ATOMS: atom_id res chain seq x y z
N MET A 1 1.83 15.84 20.91
CA MET A 1 1.50 14.82 19.89
C MET A 1 2.75 14.54 19.08
N SER A 2 3.28 13.32 19.07
CA SER A 2 4.42 12.98 18.22
C SER A 2 3.94 12.88 16.77
N THR A 3 4.30 13.84 15.92
CA THR A 3 4.04 13.75 14.48
C THR A 3 5.09 12.84 13.85
N THR A 4 4.71 11.61 13.53
CA THR A 4 5.59 10.71 12.80
C THR A 4 5.79 11.25 11.38
N ALA A 5 7.05 11.49 11.00
CA ALA A 5 7.40 12.02 9.69
C ALA A 5 6.85 11.15 8.54
N VAL A 6 6.43 11.81 7.45
CA VAL A 6 6.00 11.12 6.24
C VAL A 6 7.24 10.69 5.45
N THR A 7 7.33 9.40 5.16
CA THR A 7 8.39 8.79 4.34
C THR A 7 7.79 8.27 3.04
N ASN A 8 8.57 8.25 1.96
CA ASN A 8 8.18 7.61 0.71
C ASN A 8 9.15 6.49 0.31
N ASN A 9 8.63 5.45 -0.34
CA ASN A 9 9.39 4.34 -0.91
C ASN A 9 8.62 3.68 -2.06
N ILE A 10 9.31 2.83 -2.82
CA ILE A 10 8.69 1.93 -3.80
C ILE A 10 8.27 0.65 -3.08
N ALA A 11 7.03 0.20 -3.31
CA ALA A 11 6.55 -1.07 -2.79
C ALA A 11 7.09 -2.24 -3.62
N THR A 12 7.58 -3.28 -2.96
CA THR A 12 8.17 -4.46 -3.63
C THR A 12 7.32 -5.73 -3.49
N LYS A 13 6.34 -5.73 -2.59
CA LYS A 13 5.37 -6.81 -2.39
C LYS A 13 4.02 -6.21 -2.02
N TYR A 14 2.94 -6.93 -2.30
CA TYR A 14 1.60 -6.57 -1.85
C TYR A 14 0.86 -7.76 -1.25
N TRP A 15 -0.09 -7.48 -0.37
CA TRP A 15 -1.05 -8.44 0.14
C TRP A 15 -2.41 -7.75 0.33
N VAL A 16 -3.47 -8.32 -0.23
CA VAL A 16 -4.84 -7.84 -0.06
C VAL A 16 -5.53 -8.70 0.99
N GLU A 17 -6.03 -8.08 2.05
CA GLU A 17 -6.89 -8.77 3.01
C GLU A 17 -8.25 -9.07 2.38
N LEU A 18 -8.57 -10.36 2.23
CA LEU A 18 -9.89 -10.81 1.77
C LEU A 18 -10.96 -10.64 2.84
N LYS A 19 -10.57 -10.81 4.11
CA LYS A 19 -11.37 -10.54 5.29
C LYS A 19 -10.52 -9.74 6.26
N ALA A 20 -11.11 -8.74 6.90
CA ALA A 20 -10.43 -7.98 7.93
C ALA A 20 -10.01 -8.89 9.08
N TYR A 21 -8.81 -8.68 9.60
CA TYR A 21 -8.35 -9.33 10.82
C TYR A 21 -7.71 -8.30 11.77
N PRO A 22 -8.16 -8.20 13.03
CA PRO A 22 -9.38 -8.82 13.58
C PRO A 22 -10.64 -8.42 12.80
N SER A 23 -11.68 -9.25 12.84
CA SER A 23 -12.89 -9.09 12.03
C SER A 23 -13.69 -7.81 12.33
N SER A 24 -13.41 -7.15 13.46
CA SER A 24 -13.96 -5.85 13.82
C SER A 24 -13.40 -4.68 13.00
N ASN A 25 -12.32 -4.89 12.24
CA ASN A 25 -11.66 -3.85 11.46
C ASN A 25 -12.17 -3.78 10.02
N THR A 26 -11.75 -2.76 9.29
CA THR A 26 -11.84 -2.73 7.82
C THR A 26 -10.69 -3.52 7.20
N ARG A 27 -10.95 -4.22 6.09
CA ARG A 27 -9.90 -4.87 5.30
C ARG A 27 -8.86 -3.84 4.86
N SER A 28 -7.61 -4.27 4.78
CA SER A 28 -6.48 -3.42 4.40
C SER A 28 -5.74 -3.98 3.19
N LEU A 29 -5.26 -3.07 2.35
CA LEU A 29 -4.21 -3.36 1.36
C LEU A 29 -2.86 -3.15 2.03
N TRP A 30 -2.02 -4.16 2.01
CA TRP A 30 -0.68 -4.13 2.57
C TRP A 30 0.36 -4.03 1.45
N LEU A 31 1.34 -3.14 1.65
CA LEU A 31 2.45 -2.93 0.74
C LEU A 31 3.77 -2.96 1.50
N TYR A 32 4.73 -3.73 0.99
CA TYR A 32 6.06 -3.84 1.59
C TYR A 32 6.95 -2.71 1.04
N ALA A 33 7.23 -1.70 1.85
CA ALA A 33 7.97 -0.51 1.46
C ALA A 33 8.84 0.01 2.60
N GLY A 34 10.09 0.39 2.28
CA GLY A 34 11.07 0.82 3.28
C GLY A 34 11.30 -0.23 4.35
N ASN A 35 11.59 -1.47 3.92
CA ASN A 35 11.87 -2.62 4.78
C ASN A 35 10.77 -2.97 5.80
N GLY A 36 9.50 -2.70 5.49
CA GLY A 36 8.38 -3.09 6.34
C GLY A 36 7.03 -3.04 5.64
N TRP A 37 6.05 -3.74 6.22
CA TRP A 37 4.67 -3.71 5.75
C TRP A 37 3.97 -2.41 6.17
N ARG A 38 3.30 -1.78 5.21
CA ARG A 38 2.49 -0.58 5.38
C ARG A 38 1.06 -0.87 4.94
N TYR A 39 0.07 -0.37 5.65
CA TYR A 39 -1.34 -0.64 5.36
C TYR A 39 -2.07 0.59 4.83
N LEU A 40 -2.95 0.37 3.86
CA LEU A 40 -4.00 1.28 3.45
C LEU A 40 -5.33 0.67 3.87
N SER A 41 -5.99 1.30 4.85
CA SER A 41 -7.29 0.84 5.35
C SER A 41 -8.40 1.15 4.36
N ASN A 42 -9.34 0.22 4.21
CA ASN A 42 -10.54 0.36 3.36
C ASN A 42 -10.22 0.85 1.93
N PRO A 43 -9.31 0.16 1.20
CA PRO A 43 -8.99 0.55 -0.17
C PRO A 43 -10.22 0.39 -1.08
N SER A 44 -10.44 1.36 -1.97
CA SER A 44 -11.43 1.21 -3.04
C SER A 44 -10.98 0.14 -4.03
N GLU A 45 -11.92 -0.55 -4.69
CA GLU A 45 -11.62 -1.55 -5.73
C GLU A 45 -10.67 -1.01 -6.81
N ASN A 46 -10.87 0.24 -7.26
CA ASN A 46 -9.99 0.88 -8.25
C ASN A 46 -8.51 0.96 -7.81
N ILE A 47 -8.25 1.20 -6.52
CA ILE A 47 -6.88 1.23 -5.99
C ILE A 47 -6.31 -0.19 -5.96
N GLU A 48 -7.08 -1.18 -5.53
CA GLU A 48 -6.65 -2.58 -5.50
C GLU A 48 -6.31 -3.09 -6.90
N THR A 49 -7.20 -2.87 -7.88
CA THR A 49 -6.98 -3.25 -9.27
C THR A 49 -5.75 -2.55 -9.85
N SER A 50 -5.57 -1.25 -9.60
CA SER A 50 -4.40 -0.51 -10.10
C SER A 50 -3.09 -1.05 -9.53
N VAL A 51 -3.07 -1.36 -8.24
CA VAL A 51 -1.89 -1.94 -7.57
C VAL A 51 -1.63 -3.36 -8.08
N GLN A 52 -2.65 -4.21 -8.17
CA GLN A 52 -2.52 -5.57 -8.70
C GLN A 52 -1.99 -5.56 -10.14
N ASN A 53 -2.52 -4.67 -11.00
CA ASN A 53 -2.03 -4.51 -12.37
C ASN A 53 -0.56 -4.06 -12.43
N ALA A 54 -0.15 -3.16 -11.53
CA ALA A 54 1.23 -2.72 -11.44
C ALA A 54 2.17 -3.88 -11.05
N PHE A 55 1.76 -4.69 -10.08
CA PHE A 55 2.53 -5.88 -9.67
C PHE A 55 2.49 -7.01 -10.71
N ALA A 56 1.44 -7.10 -11.54
CA ALA A 56 1.36 -8.03 -12.66
C ALA A 56 2.26 -7.63 -13.84
N ASN A 57 2.61 -6.34 -13.95
CA ASN A 57 3.46 -5.80 -15.01
C ASN A 57 4.68 -5.06 -14.40
N PRO A 58 5.53 -5.76 -13.64
CA PRO A 58 6.56 -5.13 -12.83
C PRO A 58 7.64 -4.44 -13.66
N ASP A 59 7.80 -4.75 -14.93
CA ASP A 59 8.78 -4.09 -15.82
C ASP A 59 8.30 -2.73 -16.33
N ILE A 60 6.98 -2.48 -16.31
CA ILE A 60 6.37 -1.27 -16.85
C ILE A 60 6.01 -0.30 -15.71
N PHE A 61 5.48 -0.83 -14.61
CA PHE A 61 4.94 -0.02 -13.53
C PHE A 61 5.69 -0.20 -12.22
N GLN A 62 5.57 0.80 -11.36
CA GLN A 62 6.02 0.78 -9.98
C GLN A 62 4.98 1.48 -9.08
N VAL A 63 4.83 0.98 -7.87
CA VAL A 63 3.91 1.53 -6.87
C VAL A 63 4.72 2.38 -5.88
N LYS A 64 4.57 3.70 -5.94
CA LYS A 64 5.16 4.63 -4.97
C LYS A 64 4.17 4.88 -3.85
N VAL A 65 4.64 4.77 -2.61
CA VAL A 65 3.82 4.95 -1.41
C VAL A 65 4.41 6.00 -0.49
N TRP A 66 3.54 6.78 0.13
CA TRP A 66 3.85 7.68 1.24
C TRP A 66 3.19 7.14 2.50
N TYR A 67 3.94 7.05 3.59
CA TYR A 67 3.45 6.49 4.85
C TYR A 67 4.00 7.25 6.06
N SER A 68 3.21 7.24 7.13
CA SER A 68 3.58 7.73 8.46
C SER A 68 3.48 6.55 9.44
N GLY A 69 4.62 6.11 9.97
CA GLY A 69 4.70 4.85 10.70
C GLY A 69 4.32 3.67 9.79
N GLN A 70 3.29 2.90 10.14
CA GLN A 70 2.79 1.80 9.30
C GLN A 70 1.65 2.22 8.36
N LYS A 71 1.07 3.40 8.55
CA LYS A 71 -0.12 3.82 7.82
C LYS A 71 0.26 4.50 6.50
N ILE A 72 -0.28 4.01 5.39
CA ILE A 72 -0.20 4.66 4.08
C ILE A 72 -1.11 5.89 4.11
N VAL A 73 -0.55 7.03 3.73
CA VAL A 73 -1.23 8.32 3.62
C VAL A 73 -1.35 8.80 2.18
N GLY A 74 -0.64 8.15 1.25
CA GLY A 74 -0.75 8.39 -0.19
C GLY A 74 -0.14 7.24 -0.98
N LEU A 75 -0.66 7.01 -2.18
CA LEU A 75 -0.16 5.98 -3.11
C LEU A 75 -0.35 6.47 -4.53
N THR A 76 0.62 6.19 -5.39
CA THR A 76 0.47 6.34 -6.84
C THR A 76 1.10 5.16 -7.57
N VAL A 77 0.47 4.76 -8.66
CA VAL A 77 1.11 3.90 -9.66
C VAL A 77 1.72 4.82 -10.71
N VAL A 78 2.98 4.58 -11.06
CA VAL A 78 3.68 5.32 -12.12
C VAL A 78 4.39 4.34 -13.03
N THR A 79 4.68 4.77 -14.25
CA THR A 79 5.61 4.06 -15.11
C THR A 79 7.02 4.10 -14.51
N LYS A 80 7.80 3.07 -14.80
CA LYS A 80 9.24 3.05 -14.45
C LYS A 80 10.03 4.08 -15.25
#